data_AF-A0AAJ0CJK7-F1
#
_entry.id   AF-A0AAJ0CJK7-F1
#
_cell.length_a   1.000
_cell.length_b   1.000
_cell.length_c   1.000
_cell.angle_alpha   90.00
_cell.angle_beta   90.00
_cell.angle_gamma   90.00
#
_symmetry.space_group_name_H-M   'P 1'
#
loop_
_entity.id
_entity.type
_entity.pdbx_description
1 polymer ?
#
loop_
_entity_poly.entity_id
_entity_poly.type
_entity_poly.pdbx_seq_one_letter_code
_entity_poly.pdbx_strand_id
1 'polypeptide(L)'
;MAIKDYKSGAANDAMFSPVPPNDHYSIFAAARAAELAAEKAKQKAADEAAAAAKRKAEQDARDLETTRTDKANLESRVRTLLSEAGSSDTRLGEIQAELATLKQDLKQAQASRDAALQTAQEERQLREQSEKQVNDAGMAFNKARGECDKLKADKDDALNELCQLKQPLDCKNNLDPSCHDRIVTFGLLRPPFTALDFGGSITHPPPGPPASHLTLLLFYRHVVANTGSLVADSGRKPHGWVIDANNGSQKLRLLKTNPSDRHSPWTIDCGGRYLGLSGGSNYDAANLKNRQVGSDGRAQEWYIGRLEKGWMIHNVRYDMALDMADGWANYNGKALRAFKRDASSPCQVFLIIIR
;
A
#
# COMPACT_ATOMS: atom_id res chain seq x y z
N MET A 1 37.23 -112.27 19.04
CA MET A 1 38.35 -113.11 18.57
C MET A 1 38.99 -113.71 19.82
N ALA A 2 38.81 -115.00 20.12
CA ALA A 2 39.50 -116.14 19.48
C ALA A 2 41.00 -116.04 19.85
N ILE A 3 41.66 -116.92 20.63
CA ILE A 3 41.85 -118.39 20.59
C ILE A 3 42.59 -118.72 21.91
N LYS A 4 42.13 -119.63 22.78
CA LYS A 4 42.26 -121.11 22.76
C LYS A 4 43.71 -121.64 22.79
N ASP A 5 43.85 -122.81 23.41
CA ASP A 5 44.92 -123.81 23.26
C ASP A 5 46.07 -123.80 24.28
N TYR A 6 46.54 -124.92 24.84
CA TYR A 6 46.07 -126.31 25.00
C TYR A 6 47.21 -127.05 25.74
N LYS A 7 46.90 -128.28 26.23
CA LYS A 7 47.78 -129.45 26.40
C LYS A 7 48.68 -129.53 27.65
N SER A 8 48.97 -130.71 28.22
CA SER A 8 48.39 -132.07 28.24
C SER A 8 49.46 -133.01 28.81
N GLY A 9 49.05 -134.05 29.55
CA GLY A 9 49.77 -135.33 29.68
C GLY A 9 50.93 -135.33 30.70
N ALA A 10 51.33 -136.44 31.30
CA ALA A 10 50.92 -137.85 31.32
C ALA A 10 51.58 -138.44 32.60
N ALA A 11 50.91 -139.25 33.42
CA ALA A 11 50.92 -140.72 33.44
C ALA A 11 52.30 -141.42 33.38
N ASN A 12 52.41 -142.48 34.23
CA ASN A 12 53.40 -143.58 34.34
C ASN A 12 54.23 -143.51 35.63
N ASP A 13 54.12 -144.40 36.63
CA ASP A 13 54.11 -145.88 36.68
C ASP A 13 55.51 -146.49 36.45
N ALA A 14 56.09 -147.07 37.52
CA ALA A 14 57.20 -148.05 37.61
C ALA A 14 57.76 -148.03 39.06
N MET A 15 57.43 -148.97 39.95
CA MET A 15 58.06 -150.30 40.16
C MET A 15 59.59 -150.31 40.36
N PHE A 16 59.96 -150.64 41.61
CA PHE A 16 61.13 -151.43 42.07
C PHE A 16 62.58 -151.02 41.76
N SER A 17 63.29 -150.72 42.87
CA SER A 17 64.67 -151.09 43.29
C SER A 17 65.86 -150.68 42.40
N PRO A 18 67.09 -150.49 42.93
CA PRO A 18 67.60 -150.80 44.27
C PRO A 18 68.12 -149.56 45.01
N VAL A 19 68.49 -149.72 46.28
CA VAL A 19 69.39 -148.80 47.00
C VAL A 19 70.74 -148.74 46.26
N PRO A 20 71.26 -147.55 45.91
CA PRO A 20 72.68 -147.33 45.77
C PRO A 20 73.11 -146.16 46.71
N PRO A 21 74.41 -145.89 46.83
CA PRO A 21 75.06 -145.66 48.11
C PRO A 21 74.59 -144.39 48.81
N ASN A 22 74.80 -144.42 50.13
CA ASN A 22 74.68 -143.32 51.06
C ASN A 22 75.72 -142.22 50.74
N ASP A 23 75.57 -141.56 49.59
CA ASP A 23 76.41 -140.46 49.13
C ASP A 23 75.74 -139.15 49.57
N HIS A 24 75.93 -138.81 50.84
CA HIS A 24 75.61 -137.49 51.39
C HIS A 24 76.13 -136.35 50.48
N TYR A 25 77.14 -136.57 49.63
CA TYR A 25 77.63 -135.56 48.68
C TYR A 25 76.65 -135.15 47.56
N SER A 26 75.78 -136.04 47.07
CA SER A 26 74.86 -135.76 45.94
C SER A 26 73.66 -134.91 46.35
N ILE A 27 73.11 -135.15 47.55
CA ILE A 27 72.02 -134.34 48.13
C ILE A 27 72.50 -132.93 48.43
N PHE A 28 73.74 -132.77 48.92
CA PHE A 28 74.33 -131.45 49.17
C PHE A 28 74.68 -130.70 47.87
N ALA A 29 75.09 -131.40 46.81
CA ALA A 29 75.31 -130.80 45.50
C ALA A 29 74.00 -130.32 44.85
N ALA A 30 72.93 -131.12 44.93
CA ALA A 30 71.60 -130.75 44.46
C ALA A 30 70.99 -129.60 45.28
N ALA A 31 71.16 -129.60 46.60
CA ALA A 31 70.73 -128.51 47.48
C ALA A 31 71.46 -127.20 47.17
N ARG A 32 72.78 -127.22 46.98
CA ARG A 32 73.55 -126.03 46.56
C ARG A 32 73.16 -125.53 45.17
N ALA A 33 72.88 -126.42 44.22
CA ALA A 33 72.41 -126.04 42.89
C ALA A 33 71.01 -125.38 42.95
N ALA A 34 70.12 -125.89 43.80
CA ALA A 34 68.80 -125.31 44.03
C ALA A 34 68.88 -123.96 44.76
N GLU A 35 69.78 -123.81 45.74
CA GLU A 35 70.05 -122.55 46.44
C GLU A 35 70.60 -121.49 45.48
N LEU A 36 71.59 -121.85 44.66
CA LEU A 36 72.15 -120.97 43.63
C LEU A 36 71.10 -120.60 42.55
N ALA A 37 70.23 -121.53 42.17
CA ALA A 37 69.14 -121.27 41.23
C ALA A 37 68.07 -120.35 41.84
N ALA A 38 67.73 -120.54 43.12
CA ALA A 38 66.81 -119.67 43.85
C ALA A 38 67.39 -118.26 44.03
N GLU A 39 68.69 -118.14 44.28
CA GLU A 39 69.37 -116.85 44.41
C GLU A 39 69.49 -116.13 43.05
N LYS A 40 69.80 -116.86 41.97
CA LYS A 40 69.71 -116.31 40.60
C LYS A 40 68.30 -115.91 40.21
N ALA A 41 67.28 -116.65 40.62
CA ALA A 41 65.88 -116.29 40.38
C ALA A 41 65.46 -115.05 41.17
N LYS A 42 65.88 -114.93 42.43
CA LYS A 42 65.69 -113.71 43.24
C LYS A 42 66.38 -112.50 42.62
N GLN A 43 67.63 -112.66 42.17
CA GLN A 43 68.37 -111.59 41.51
C GLN A 43 67.69 -111.18 40.20
N LYS A 44 67.31 -112.14 39.36
CA LYS A 44 66.58 -111.86 38.11
C LYS A 44 65.24 -111.14 38.38
N ALA A 45 64.48 -111.57 39.38
CA ALA A 45 63.23 -110.90 39.75
C ALA A 45 63.47 -109.49 40.31
N ALA A 46 64.54 -109.29 41.08
CA ALA A 46 64.94 -107.97 41.56
C ALA A 46 65.37 -107.04 40.41
N ASP A 47 66.14 -107.56 39.45
CA ASP A 47 66.59 -106.82 38.26
C ASP A 47 65.41 -106.46 37.35
N GLU A 48 64.45 -107.38 37.15
CA GLU A 48 63.21 -107.13 36.40
C GLU A 48 62.32 -106.10 37.10
N ALA A 49 62.19 -106.17 38.43
CA ALA A 49 61.46 -105.18 39.20
C ALA A 49 62.14 -103.79 39.15
N ALA A 50 63.47 -103.74 39.24
CA ALA A 50 64.25 -102.51 39.11
C ALA A 50 64.12 -101.89 37.70
N ALA A 51 64.17 -102.73 36.65
CA ALA A 51 63.95 -102.29 35.27
C ALA A 51 62.53 -101.79 35.03
N ALA A 52 61.51 -102.45 35.60
CA ALA A 52 60.12 -102.02 35.53
C ALA A 52 59.91 -100.69 36.28
N ALA A 53 60.49 -100.53 37.47
CA ALA A 53 60.45 -99.30 38.25
C ALA A 53 61.12 -98.14 37.49
N LYS A 54 62.28 -98.40 36.84
CA LYS A 54 62.96 -97.41 36.01
C LYS A 54 62.12 -96.96 34.81
N ARG A 55 61.54 -97.91 34.07
CA ARG A 55 60.63 -97.59 32.93
C ARG A 55 59.42 -96.78 33.37
N LYS A 56 58.83 -97.12 34.52
CA LYS A 56 57.72 -96.36 35.09
C LYS A 56 58.14 -94.94 35.46
N ALA A 57 59.29 -94.76 36.11
CA ALA A 57 59.81 -93.44 36.45
C ALA A 57 60.10 -92.58 35.20
N GLU A 58 60.63 -93.19 34.14
CA GLU A 58 60.83 -92.52 32.84
C GLU A 58 59.50 -92.12 32.18
N GLN A 59 58.48 -92.95 32.26
CA GLN A 59 57.14 -92.63 31.77
C GLN A 59 56.49 -91.50 32.59
N ASP A 60 56.51 -91.60 33.91
CA ASP A 60 55.98 -90.57 34.82
C ASP A 60 56.68 -89.21 34.59
N ALA A 61 57.99 -89.21 34.29
CA ALA A 61 58.73 -87.99 33.96
C ALA A 61 58.28 -87.37 32.62
N ARG A 62 58.02 -88.18 31.59
CA ARG A 62 57.49 -87.72 30.29
C ARG A 62 56.06 -87.19 30.41
N ASP A 63 55.23 -87.85 31.18
CA ASP A 63 53.85 -87.41 31.43
C ASP A 63 53.84 -86.10 32.22
N LEU A 64 54.76 -85.94 33.18
CA LEU A 64 54.94 -84.68 33.91
C LEU A 64 55.44 -83.54 32.99
N GLU A 65 56.33 -83.81 32.06
CA GLU A 65 56.80 -82.82 31.08
C GLU A 65 55.68 -82.41 30.09
N THR A 66 54.89 -83.38 29.64
CA THR A 66 53.71 -83.13 28.79
C THR A 66 52.69 -82.26 29.51
N THR A 67 52.34 -82.61 30.74
CA THR A 67 51.39 -81.82 31.55
C THR A 67 51.90 -80.41 31.87
N ARG A 68 53.22 -80.23 32.07
CA ARG A 68 53.83 -78.89 32.22
C ARG A 68 53.71 -78.07 30.94
N THR A 69 53.93 -78.69 29.78
CA THR A 69 53.81 -78.02 28.48
C THR A 69 52.37 -77.62 28.20
N ASP A 70 51.41 -78.52 28.42
CA ASP A 70 49.98 -78.24 28.27
C ASP A 70 49.52 -77.13 29.21
N LYS A 71 49.98 -77.15 30.46
CA LYS A 71 49.70 -76.08 31.42
C LYS A 71 50.22 -74.73 30.92
N ALA A 72 51.46 -74.66 30.44
CA ALA A 72 52.03 -73.43 29.92
C ALA A 72 51.25 -72.91 28.69
N ASN A 73 50.84 -73.80 27.79
CA ASN A 73 50.01 -73.47 26.63
C ASN A 73 48.63 -72.94 27.03
N LEU A 74 47.97 -73.57 28.01
CA LEU A 74 46.68 -73.14 28.54
C LEU A 74 46.79 -71.77 29.23
N GLU A 75 47.82 -71.54 30.04
CA GLU A 75 48.08 -70.25 30.67
C GLU A 75 48.34 -69.14 29.64
N SER A 76 49.01 -69.46 28.53
CA SER A 76 49.17 -68.53 27.41
C SER A 76 47.84 -68.20 26.76
N ARG A 77 47.02 -69.22 26.44
CA ARG A 77 45.69 -69.02 25.83
C ARG A 77 44.75 -68.20 26.72
N VAL A 78 44.75 -68.45 28.02
CA VAL A 78 43.96 -67.69 28.99
C VAL A 78 44.38 -66.22 29.00
N ARG A 79 45.69 -65.93 28.98
CA ARG A 79 46.19 -64.55 28.89
C ARG A 79 45.76 -63.84 27.61
N THR A 80 45.82 -64.53 26.47
CA THR A 80 45.35 -63.98 25.19
C THR A 80 43.85 -63.67 25.24
N LEU A 81 43.02 -64.62 25.70
CA LEU A 81 41.57 -64.42 25.80
C LEU A 81 41.19 -63.28 26.75
N LEU A 82 41.90 -63.13 27.86
CA LEU A 82 41.69 -62.00 28.78
C LEU A 82 42.02 -60.66 28.13
N SER A 83 43.10 -60.60 27.32
CA SER A 83 43.45 -59.39 26.56
C SER A 83 42.39 -59.07 25.50
N GLU A 84 41.89 -60.07 24.78
CA GLU A 84 40.84 -59.90 23.77
C GLU A 84 39.52 -59.47 24.40
N ALA A 85 39.14 -60.05 25.54
CA ALA A 85 37.97 -59.66 26.31
C ALA A 85 38.07 -58.20 26.76
N GLY A 86 39.21 -57.77 27.33
CA GLY A 86 39.41 -56.37 27.72
C GLY A 86 39.33 -55.38 26.55
N SER A 87 39.86 -55.77 25.38
CA SER A 87 39.74 -54.96 24.16
C SER A 87 38.28 -54.87 23.66
N SER A 88 37.52 -55.96 23.82
CA SER A 88 36.10 -56.02 23.44
C SER A 88 35.24 -55.18 24.38
N ASP A 89 35.52 -55.20 25.68
CA ASP A 89 34.83 -54.35 26.66
C ASP A 89 35.07 -52.87 26.39
N THR A 90 36.30 -52.50 26.00
CA THR A 90 36.64 -51.13 25.60
C THR A 90 35.82 -50.69 24.39
N ARG A 91 35.77 -51.53 23.33
CA ARG A 91 34.97 -51.28 22.13
C ARG A 91 33.47 -51.19 22.42
N LEU A 92 32.95 -52.02 23.32
CA LEU A 92 31.56 -51.95 23.74
C LEU A 92 31.26 -50.62 24.43
N GLY A 93 32.17 -50.11 25.26
CA GLY A 93 32.06 -48.78 25.86
C GLY A 93 32.02 -47.66 24.82
N GLU A 94 32.91 -47.71 23.82
CA GLU A 94 32.95 -46.75 22.70
C GLU A 94 31.64 -46.74 21.91
N ILE A 95 31.15 -47.92 21.50
CA ILE A 95 29.88 -48.06 20.76
C ILE A 95 28.70 -47.54 21.58
N GLN A 96 28.68 -47.78 22.90
CA GLN A 96 27.63 -47.25 23.77
C GLN A 96 27.66 -45.72 23.84
N ALA A 97 28.85 -45.11 23.88
CA ALA A 97 29.01 -43.66 23.86
C ALA A 97 28.56 -43.05 22.50
N GLU A 98 28.92 -43.67 21.39
CA GLU A 98 28.46 -43.27 20.05
C GLU A 98 26.94 -43.38 19.93
N LEU A 99 26.35 -44.47 20.42
CA LEU A 99 24.91 -44.69 20.40
C LEU A 99 24.16 -43.64 21.25
N ALA A 100 24.72 -43.24 22.38
CA ALA A 100 24.17 -42.15 23.19
C ALA A 100 24.21 -40.81 22.44
N THR A 101 25.31 -40.52 21.76
CA THR A 101 25.48 -39.31 20.94
C THR A 101 24.50 -39.28 19.77
N LEU A 102 24.40 -40.37 19.00
CA LEU A 102 23.44 -40.48 17.88
C LEU A 102 21.98 -40.33 18.33
N LYS A 103 21.63 -40.84 19.51
CA LYS A 103 20.28 -40.64 20.08
C LYS A 103 20.01 -39.17 20.41
N GLN A 104 21.02 -38.43 20.87
CA GLN A 104 20.89 -37.01 21.14
C GLN A 104 20.74 -36.22 19.83
N ASP A 105 21.58 -36.49 18.84
CA ASP A 105 21.53 -35.84 17.53
C ASP A 105 20.19 -36.09 16.83
N LEU A 106 19.66 -37.32 16.91
CA LEU A 106 18.33 -37.64 16.37
C LEU A 106 17.24 -36.78 17.01
N LYS A 107 17.26 -36.60 18.33
CA LYS A 107 16.27 -35.77 19.04
C LYS A 107 16.40 -34.31 18.63
N GLN A 108 17.62 -33.79 18.50
CA GLN A 108 17.85 -32.41 18.06
C GLN A 108 17.41 -32.20 16.60
N ALA A 109 17.69 -33.15 15.72
CA ALA A 109 17.25 -33.11 14.32
C ALA A 109 15.72 -33.17 14.21
N GLN A 110 15.05 -33.99 15.04
CA GLN A 110 13.58 -34.04 15.12
C GLN A 110 13.01 -32.70 15.58
N ALA A 111 13.54 -32.11 16.65
CA ALA A 111 13.10 -30.80 17.12
C ALA A 111 13.29 -29.70 16.07
N SER A 112 14.44 -29.71 15.36
CA SER A 112 14.69 -28.76 14.26
C SER A 112 13.75 -28.96 13.08
N ARG A 113 13.42 -30.21 12.74
CA ARG A 113 12.46 -30.52 11.67
C ARG A 113 11.06 -30.06 12.02
N ASP A 114 10.62 -30.31 13.24
CA ASP A 114 9.27 -29.94 13.69
C ASP A 114 9.12 -28.41 13.77
N ALA A 115 10.16 -27.69 14.21
CA ALA A 115 10.20 -26.23 14.13
C ALA A 115 10.11 -25.71 12.68
N ALA A 116 10.87 -26.31 11.76
CA ALA A 116 10.82 -25.91 10.35
C ALA A 116 9.44 -26.18 9.71
N LEU A 117 8.77 -27.28 10.08
CA LEU A 117 7.41 -27.57 9.64
C LEU A 117 6.40 -26.54 10.16
N GLN A 118 6.53 -26.12 11.42
CA GLN A 118 5.69 -25.08 11.98
C GLN A 118 5.88 -23.74 11.24
N THR A 119 7.13 -23.32 11.01
CA THR A 119 7.41 -22.10 10.25
C THR A 119 6.83 -22.18 8.83
N ALA A 120 6.97 -23.31 8.15
CA ALA A 120 6.39 -23.50 6.81
C ALA A 120 4.85 -23.42 6.81
N GLN A 121 4.19 -23.89 7.86
CA GLN A 121 2.73 -23.76 8.02
C GLN A 121 2.32 -22.31 8.25
N GLU A 122 3.04 -21.58 9.10
CA GLU A 122 2.81 -20.15 9.36
C GLU A 122 2.99 -19.32 8.08
N GLU A 123 4.07 -19.57 7.31
CA GLU A 123 4.29 -18.91 6.02
C GLU A 123 3.18 -19.20 5.01
N ARG A 124 2.66 -20.43 4.97
CA ARG A 124 1.54 -20.78 4.10
C ARG A 124 0.26 -20.03 4.49
N GLN A 125 -0.05 -19.95 5.77
CA GLN A 125 -1.20 -19.18 6.26
C GLN A 125 -1.06 -17.70 5.92
N LEU A 126 0.13 -17.13 6.08
CA LEU A 126 0.41 -15.74 5.71
C LEU A 126 0.22 -15.51 4.21
N ARG A 127 0.68 -16.44 3.36
CA ARG A 127 0.47 -16.37 1.90
C ARG A 127 -1.02 -16.41 1.55
N GLU A 128 -1.78 -17.34 2.11
CA GLU A 128 -3.23 -17.45 1.87
C GLU A 128 -3.97 -16.19 2.33
N GLN A 129 -3.56 -15.56 3.44
CA GLN A 129 -4.11 -14.26 3.87
C GLN A 129 -3.74 -13.14 2.89
N SER A 130 -2.49 -13.07 2.45
CA SER A 130 -2.03 -12.05 1.50
C SER A 130 -2.75 -12.16 0.15
N GLU A 131 -3.01 -13.38 -0.32
CA GLU A 131 -3.74 -13.63 -1.58
C GLU A 131 -5.20 -13.16 -1.48
N LYS A 132 -5.86 -13.40 -0.36
CA LYS A 132 -7.21 -12.85 -0.09
C LYS A 132 -7.20 -11.32 -0.12
N GLN A 133 -6.24 -10.68 0.55
CA GLN A 133 -6.13 -9.22 0.56
C GLN A 133 -5.90 -8.64 -0.84
N VAL A 134 -5.07 -9.29 -1.66
CA VAL A 134 -4.84 -8.87 -3.06
C VAL A 134 -6.12 -9.02 -3.89
N ASN A 135 -6.87 -10.10 -3.72
CA ASN A 135 -8.13 -10.31 -4.43
C ASN A 135 -9.19 -9.28 -4.02
N ASP A 136 -9.32 -8.99 -2.73
CA ASP A 136 -10.25 -7.97 -2.21
C ASP A 136 -9.88 -6.58 -2.71
N ALA A 137 -8.58 -6.23 -2.70
CA ALA A 137 -8.09 -4.98 -3.26
C ALA A 137 -8.34 -4.90 -4.78
N GLY A 138 -8.18 -6.00 -5.51
CA GLY A 138 -8.48 -6.09 -6.94
C GLY A 138 -9.97 -5.84 -7.23
N MET A 139 -10.87 -6.44 -6.45
CA MET A 139 -12.31 -6.19 -6.56
C MET A 139 -12.67 -4.72 -6.25
N ALA A 140 -12.11 -4.15 -5.18
CA ALA A 140 -12.32 -2.76 -4.81
C ALA A 140 -11.82 -1.79 -5.89
N PHE A 141 -10.65 -2.06 -6.47
CA PHE A 141 -10.08 -1.27 -7.56
C PHE A 141 -10.98 -1.29 -8.80
N ASN A 142 -11.45 -2.47 -9.21
CA ASN A 142 -12.36 -2.59 -10.35
C ASN A 142 -13.68 -1.87 -10.14
N LYS A 143 -14.22 -1.91 -8.91
CA LYS A 143 -15.42 -1.14 -8.55
C LYS A 143 -15.18 0.37 -8.67
N ALA A 144 -14.11 0.87 -8.06
CA ALA A 144 -13.76 2.30 -8.11
C ALA A 144 -13.51 2.78 -9.55
N ARG A 145 -12.89 1.95 -10.39
CA ARG A 145 -12.71 2.22 -11.82
C ARG A 145 -14.06 2.37 -12.53
N GLY A 146 -15.00 1.47 -12.28
CA GLY A 146 -16.36 1.57 -12.84
C GLY A 146 -17.11 2.82 -12.39
N GLU A 147 -16.90 3.30 -11.16
CA GLU A 147 -17.45 4.56 -10.68
C GLU A 147 -16.80 5.78 -11.38
N CYS A 148 -15.49 5.76 -11.61
CA CYS A 148 -14.80 6.80 -12.38
C CYS A 148 -15.29 6.89 -13.82
N ASP A 149 -15.51 5.75 -14.47
CA ASP A 149 -16.00 5.70 -15.85
C ASP A 149 -17.42 6.30 -15.94
N LYS A 150 -18.29 6.05 -14.95
CA LYS A 150 -19.61 6.69 -14.85
C LYS A 150 -19.52 8.20 -14.67
N LEU A 151 -18.72 8.67 -13.73
CA LEU A 151 -18.52 10.11 -13.50
C LEU A 151 -17.98 10.83 -14.73
N LYS A 152 -17.15 10.15 -15.53
CA LYS A 152 -16.66 10.69 -16.79
C LYS A 152 -17.78 10.86 -17.81
N ALA A 153 -18.65 9.86 -17.95
CA ALA A 153 -19.83 9.96 -18.81
C ALA A 153 -20.75 11.10 -18.36
N ASP A 154 -21.08 11.17 -17.07
CA ASP A 154 -21.92 12.23 -16.49
C ASP A 154 -21.33 13.64 -16.74
N LYS A 155 -20.00 13.77 -16.64
CA LYS A 155 -19.30 15.03 -16.94
C LYS A 155 -19.43 15.42 -18.41
N ASP A 156 -19.24 14.46 -19.32
CA ASP A 156 -19.31 14.72 -20.76
C ASP A 156 -20.74 15.11 -21.17
N ASP A 157 -21.76 14.49 -20.57
CA ASP A 157 -23.17 14.87 -20.73
C ASP A 157 -23.45 16.28 -20.20
N ALA A 158 -22.98 16.61 -19.00
CA ALA A 158 -23.12 17.95 -18.42
C ALA A 158 -22.43 19.04 -19.26
N LEU A 159 -21.27 18.73 -19.85
CA LEU A 159 -20.58 19.64 -20.77
C LEU A 159 -21.38 19.87 -22.05
N ASN A 160 -22.00 18.82 -22.59
CA ASN A 160 -22.88 18.94 -23.76
C ASN A 160 -24.10 19.82 -23.47
N GLU A 161 -24.74 19.66 -22.31
CA GLU A 161 -25.85 20.52 -21.88
C GLU A 161 -25.39 21.99 -21.74
N LEU A 162 -24.23 22.24 -21.14
CA LEU A 162 -23.69 23.58 -20.95
C LEU A 162 -23.36 24.27 -22.28
N CYS A 163 -22.86 23.51 -23.26
CA CYS A 163 -22.65 24.01 -24.63
C CYS A 163 -23.97 24.43 -25.30
N GLN A 164 -25.04 23.67 -25.12
CA GLN A 164 -26.37 24.04 -25.64
C GLN A 164 -26.91 25.33 -24.97
N LEU A 165 -26.67 25.50 -23.67
CA LEU A 165 -27.09 26.68 -22.91
C LEU A 165 -26.27 27.94 -23.20
N LYS A 166 -25.05 27.83 -23.74
CA LYS A 166 -24.21 28.99 -24.09
C LYS A 166 -24.60 29.69 -25.39
N GLN A 167 -25.15 28.97 -26.37
CA GLN A 167 -25.50 29.55 -27.68
C GLN A 167 -26.43 30.78 -27.63
N PRO A 168 -27.39 30.90 -26.69
CA PRO A 168 -28.25 32.09 -26.55
C PRO A 168 -27.61 33.30 -25.83
N LEU A 169 -26.41 33.14 -25.25
CA LEU A 169 -25.75 34.21 -24.48
C LEU A 169 -24.77 35.03 -25.32
N ASP A 170 -24.13 34.43 -26.34
CA ASP A 170 -23.20 35.13 -27.24
C ASP A 170 -23.89 36.09 -28.23
N CYS A 171 -25.22 35.96 -28.38
CA CYS A 171 -26.07 36.87 -29.15
C CYS A 171 -26.66 38.02 -28.31
N LYS A 172 -25.99 38.48 -27.24
CA LYS A 172 -26.50 39.53 -26.31
C LYS A 172 -25.79 40.88 -26.37
N ASN A 173 -25.25 41.27 -27.52
CA ASN A 173 -25.01 42.68 -27.82
C ASN A 173 -25.95 43.12 -28.95
N ASN A 174 -27.21 43.36 -28.57
CA ASN A 174 -28.35 43.44 -29.48
C ASN A 174 -28.69 44.86 -29.94
N LEU A 175 -27.90 45.85 -29.53
CA LEU A 175 -27.98 47.18 -30.14
C LEU A 175 -27.35 47.12 -31.53
N ASP A 176 -28.13 47.56 -32.52
CA ASP A 176 -27.69 47.64 -33.90
C ASP A 176 -26.42 48.51 -34.00
N PRO A 177 -25.41 48.14 -34.82
CA PRO A 177 -24.22 48.97 -35.04
C PRO A 177 -24.52 50.43 -35.39
N SER A 178 -25.65 50.73 -36.02
CA SER A 178 -26.14 52.09 -36.32
C SER A 178 -26.43 52.96 -35.09
N CYS A 179 -26.48 52.37 -33.89
CA CYS A 179 -26.62 53.07 -32.61
C CYS A 179 -25.30 53.72 -32.14
N HIS A 180 -24.17 53.44 -32.83
CA HIS A 180 -22.89 54.10 -32.57
C HIS A 180 -23.00 55.62 -32.79
N ASP A 181 -22.45 56.38 -31.83
CA ASP A 181 -22.42 57.85 -31.85
C ASP A 181 -23.80 58.54 -31.75
N ARG A 182 -24.84 57.78 -31.41
CA ARG A 182 -26.20 58.31 -31.20
C ARG A 182 -26.41 58.80 -29.77
N ILE A 183 -27.31 59.77 -29.63
CA ILE A 183 -27.77 60.22 -28.32
C ILE A 183 -28.79 59.22 -27.81
N VAL A 184 -28.57 58.73 -26.59
CA VAL A 184 -29.48 57.80 -25.91
C VAL A 184 -29.99 58.38 -24.61
N THR A 185 -31.19 57.97 -24.25
CA THR A 185 -31.80 58.20 -22.94
C THR A 185 -32.17 56.86 -22.33
N PHE A 186 -31.73 56.65 -21.09
CA PHE A 186 -32.11 55.48 -20.31
C PHE A 186 -33.29 55.83 -19.40
N GLY A 187 -34.35 55.03 -19.46
CA GLY A 187 -35.48 55.06 -18.52
C GLY A 187 -35.62 53.72 -17.82
N LEU A 188 -36.26 53.66 -16.66
CA LEU A 188 -36.57 52.39 -15.99
C LEU A 188 -37.92 51.86 -16.49
N LEU A 189 -38.01 50.58 -16.86
CA LEU A 189 -39.26 49.92 -17.25
C LEU A 189 -40.04 49.48 -16.00
N ARG A 190 -40.52 50.45 -15.21
CA ARG A 190 -41.47 50.19 -14.13
C ARG A 190 -42.48 51.34 -13.96
N PRO A 191 -43.79 51.07 -13.88
CA PRO A 191 -44.79 52.08 -13.56
C PRO A 191 -44.69 52.53 -12.09
N PRO A 192 -44.94 53.83 -11.79
CA PRO A 192 -45.07 54.93 -12.75
C PRO A 192 -43.70 55.26 -13.34
N PHE A 193 -43.63 55.40 -14.67
CA PHE A 193 -42.39 55.69 -15.40
C PHE A 193 -41.68 56.85 -14.70
N THR A 194 -40.49 56.61 -14.15
CA THR A 194 -39.66 57.67 -13.61
C THR A 194 -38.50 57.80 -14.57
N ALA A 195 -38.43 58.95 -15.27
CA ALA A 195 -37.19 59.33 -15.93
C ALA A 195 -36.12 59.45 -14.85
N LEU A 196 -34.89 59.03 -15.15
CA LEU A 196 -33.78 59.19 -14.23
C LEU A 196 -33.49 60.69 -14.08
N ASP A 197 -34.01 61.30 -13.02
CA ASP A 197 -33.68 62.66 -12.62
C ASP A 197 -32.48 62.61 -11.65
N PHE A 198 -31.42 63.33 -11.99
CA PHE A 198 -30.20 63.38 -11.19
C PHE A 198 -29.95 64.75 -10.56
N GLY A 199 -30.95 65.63 -10.51
CA GLY A 199 -30.92 66.86 -9.72
C GLY A 199 -30.06 67.96 -10.35
N GLY A 200 -30.57 68.59 -11.41
CA GLY A 200 -30.06 69.84 -11.95
C GLY A 200 -30.97 71.01 -11.60
N SER A 201 -30.44 72.08 -11.00
CA SER A 201 -31.17 73.34 -10.79
C SER A 201 -31.30 74.10 -12.12
N ILE A 202 -32.50 74.14 -12.70
CA ILE A 202 -32.81 75.02 -13.84
C ILE A 202 -33.58 76.24 -13.31
N THR A 203 -32.96 77.41 -13.36
CA THR A 203 -33.64 78.69 -13.14
C THR A 203 -34.28 79.16 -14.45
N HIS A 204 -35.60 78.98 -14.54
CA HIS A 204 -36.57 79.51 -15.54
C HIS A 204 -36.32 79.27 -17.05
N PRO A 205 -37.23 78.60 -17.78
CA PRO A 205 -37.24 78.61 -19.24
C PRO A 205 -37.95 79.85 -19.82
N PRO A 206 -37.50 80.41 -20.97
CA PRO A 206 -38.21 81.47 -21.69
C PRO A 206 -39.41 80.93 -22.50
N PRO A 207 -40.42 81.76 -22.81
CA PRO A 207 -41.63 81.31 -23.52
C PRO A 207 -41.39 81.23 -25.04
N GLY A 208 -41.70 80.08 -25.65
CA GLY A 208 -41.67 79.84 -27.10
C GLY A 208 -42.72 78.81 -27.54
N PRO A 209 -43.15 78.81 -28.82
CA PRO A 209 -44.40 78.20 -29.28
C PRO A 209 -44.35 76.66 -29.41
N PRO A 210 -45.51 75.97 -29.53
CA PRO A 210 -45.61 74.53 -29.29
C PRO A 210 -45.10 73.72 -30.48
N ALA A 211 -44.09 72.88 -30.23
CA ALA A 211 -43.65 71.83 -31.15
C ALA A 211 -44.35 70.51 -30.82
N SER A 212 -44.99 69.92 -31.82
CA SER A 212 -45.62 68.60 -31.83
C SER A 212 -44.56 67.49 -31.87
N HIS A 213 -43.94 67.20 -30.73
CA HIS A 213 -43.18 65.97 -30.50
C HIS A 213 -43.55 65.43 -29.13
N LEU A 214 -44.05 64.19 -29.06
CA LEU A 214 -44.39 63.50 -27.82
C LEU A 214 -43.10 63.21 -27.03
N THR A 215 -42.65 64.21 -26.26
CA THR A 215 -41.57 64.09 -25.29
C THR A 215 -42.24 63.77 -23.96
N LEU A 216 -42.07 62.55 -23.47
CA LEU A 216 -42.52 62.19 -22.12
C LEU A 216 -41.63 62.94 -21.11
N LEU A 217 -42.04 64.16 -20.74
CA LEU A 217 -41.50 64.93 -19.63
C LEU A 217 -42.00 64.32 -18.31
N LEU A 218 -41.08 63.96 -17.42
CA LEU A 218 -41.37 63.74 -16.02
C LEU A 218 -40.54 64.72 -15.20
N PHE A 219 -41.22 65.64 -14.54
CA PHE A 219 -40.67 66.67 -13.66
C PHE A 219 -40.35 66.10 -12.27
N TYR A 220 -39.18 66.44 -11.71
CA TYR A 220 -39.00 66.51 -10.27
C TYR A 220 -38.56 67.93 -9.88
N ARG A 221 -39.25 68.53 -8.92
CA ARG A 221 -38.93 69.84 -8.34
C ARG A 221 -38.45 69.60 -6.92
N HIS A 222 -37.14 69.46 -6.72
CA HIS A 222 -36.58 69.51 -5.37
C HIS A 222 -36.37 70.98 -5.00
N VAL A 223 -37.17 71.48 -4.05
CA VAL A 223 -36.88 72.74 -3.37
C VAL A 223 -35.63 72.50 -2.52
N VAL A 224 -34.47 72.91 -3.03
CA VAL A 224 -33.29 73.11 -2.18
C VAL A 224 -33.54 74.43 -1.46
N ALA A 225 -33.91 74.35 -0.18
CA ALA A 225 -33.92 75.51 0.69
C ALA A 225 -32.52 76.12 0.70
N ASN A 226 -32.45 77.42 0.36
CA ASN A 226 -31.28 78.28 0.40
C ASN A 226 -30.33 77.93 1.57
N THR A 227 -29.25 77.22 1.28
CA THR A 227 -28.01 77.29 2.05
C THR A 227 -26.91 77.53 1.03
N GLY A 228 -26.41 78.77 1.00
CA GLY A 228 -25.53 79.32 -0.02
C GLY A 228 -24.13 78.71 -0.03
N SER A 229 -24.02 77.44 -0.42
CA SER A 229 -22.74 76.79 -0.73
C SER A 229 -22.94 75.82 -1.89
N LEU A 230 -22.73 76.32 -3.12
CA LEU A 230 -22.42 75.47 -4.28
C LEU A 230 -21.03 74.86 -4.05
N VAL A 231 -20.94 73.87 -3.17
CA VAL A 231 -19.77 72.99 -3.13
C VAL A 231 -19.82 72.22 -4.44
N ALA A 232 -18.96 72.59 -5.38
CA ALA A 232 -18.71 71.82 -6.59
C ALA A 232 -18.35 70.39 -6.18
N ASP A 233 -19.32 69.49 -6.23
CA ASP A 233 -19.05 68.06 -6.14
C ASP A 233 -18.09 67.77 -7.29
N SER A 234 -16.87 67.33 -6.97
CA SER A 234 -15.66 67.40 -7.82
C SER A 234 -15.67 66.43 -9.01
N GLY A 235 -16.82 66.28 -9.68
CA GLY A 235 -17.08 65.34 -10.75
C GLY A 235 -17.06 63.87 -10.31
N ARG A 236 -17.20 63.61 -9.00
CA ARG A 236 -16.97 62.27 -8.41
C ARG A 236 -18.23 61.42 -8.25
N LYS A 237 -19.42 62.01 -8.33
CA LYS A 237 -20.71 61.29 -8.32
C LYS A 237 -21.47 61.54 -9.63
N PRO A 238 -22.34 60.60 -10.09
CA PRO A 238 -23.08 60.72 -11.35
C PRO A 238 -24.09 61.89 -11.42
N HIS A 239 -24.17 62.78 -10.42
CA HIS A 239 -25.06 63.94 -10.41
C HIS A 239 -24.59 65.12 -11.30
N GLY A 240 -23.39 65.04 -11.89
CA GLY A 240 -22.80 66.10 -12.73
C GLY A 240 -22.98 65.91 -14.24
N TRP A 241 -24.00 65.19 -14.71
CA TRP A 241 -24.19 64.95 -16.15
C TRP A 241 -24.78 66.18 -16.84
N VAL A 242 -24.37 66.42 -18.09
CA VAL A 242 -24.88 67.53 -18.89
C VAL A 242 -26.37 67.29 -19.18
N ILE A 243 -27.22 68.15 -18.61
CA ILE A 243 -28.66 68.15 -18.82
C ILE A 243 -28.96 69.09 -19.99
N ASP A 244 -29.80 68.64 -20.92
CA ASP A 244 -30.36 69.50 -21.95
C ASP A 244 -31.25 70.56 -21.30
N ALA A 245 -30.84 71.82 -21.40
CA ALA A 245 -31.54 72.95 -20.82
C ALA A 245 -33.00 73.08 -21.29
N ASN A 246 -33.34 72.53 -22.47
CA ASN A 246 -34.67 72.68 -23.05
C ASN A 246 -35.70 71.68 -22.52
N ASN A 247 -35.27 70.51 -22.03
CA ASN A 247 -36.20 69.44 -21.64
C ASN A 247 -35.78 68.64 -20.40
N GLY A 248 -34.67 69.02 -19.75
CA GLY A 248 -34.20 68.35 -18.54
C GLY A 248 -33.62 66.95 -18.78
N SER A 249 -33.56 66.46 -20.02
CA SER A 249 -33.04 65.12 -20.32
C SER A 249 -31.53 65.11 -20.38
N GLN A 250 -30.93 64.02 -19.90
CA GLN A 250 -29.50 63.80 -20.04
C GLN A 250 -29.20 63.26 -21.42
N LYS A 251 -28.21 63.87 -22.09
CA LYS A 251 -27.68 63.39 -23.37
C LYS A 251 -26.51 62.46 -23.09
N LEU A 252 -26.78 61.16 -23.08
CA LEU A 252 -25.74 60.14 -23.07
C LEU A 252 -25.44 59.75 -24.51
N ARG A 253 -24.21 59.34 -24.81
CA ARG A 253 -23.83 58.86 -26.13
C ARG A 253 -23.24 57.46 -26.03
N LEU A 254 -23.69 56.57 -26.90
CA LEU A 254 -23.16 55.20 -26.97
C LEU A 254 -22.04 55.12 -27.99
N LEU A 255 -20.85 54.77 -27.53
CA LEU A 255 -19.67 54.63 -28.38
C LEU A 255 -19.15 53.20 -28.28
N LYS A 256 -19.08 52.50 -29.41
CA LYS A 256 -18.41 51.19 -29.46
C LYS A 256 -16.92 51.36 -29.22
N THR A 257 -16.36 50.49 -28.39
CA THR A 257 -14.90 50.40 -28.19
C THR A 257 -14.16 50.05 -29.47
N ASN A 258 -14.74 49.16 -30.28
CA ASN A 258 -14.28 48.84 -31.63
C ASN A 258 -15.47 48.93 -32.61
N PRO A 259 -15.58 50.02 -33.39
CA PRO A 259 -16.69 50.20 -34.33
C PRO A 259 -16.79 49.10 -35.40
N SER A 260 -15.67 48.45 -35.75
CA SER A 260 -15.62 47.39 -36.75
C SER A 260 -16.06 46.02 -36.23
N ASP A 261 -16.14 45.83 -34.91
CA ASP A 261 -16.59 44.59 -34.29
C ASP A 261 -18.05 44.72 -33.84
N ARG A 262 -18.91 43.83 -34.35
CA ARG A 262 -20.33 43.80 -34.00
C ARG A 262 -20.53 43.53 -32.51
N HIS A 263 -19.69 42.69 -31.91
CA HIS A 263 -19.79 42.25 -30.53
C HIS A 263 -19.00 43.13 -29.56
N SER A 264 -18.34 44.19 -30.03
CA SER A 264 -17.54 45.05 -29.17
C SER A 264 -18.39 45.72 -28.08
N PRO A 265 -17.86 45.83 -26.85
CA PRO A 265 -18.57 46.50 -25.79
C PRO A 265 -18.76 47.98 -26.07
N TRP A 266 -19.79 48.55 -25.47
CA TRP A 266 -20.13 49.96 -25.51
C TRP A 266 -19.45 50.70 -24.37
N THR A 267 -19.09 51.95 -24.63
CA THR A 267 -18.78 52.96 -23.64
C THR A 267 -19.95 53.95 -23.63
N ILE A 268 -20.30 54.43 -22.44
CA ILE A 268 -21.40 55.39 -22.25
C ILE A 268 -20.74 56.73 -21.96
N ASP A 269 -20.72 57.61 -22.96
CA ASP A 269 -20.18 58.96 -22.87
C ASP A 269 -21.20 59.90 -22.19
N CYS A 270 -20.74 60.53 -21.13
CA CYS A 270 -21.44 61.47 -20.25
C CYS A 270 -20.84 62.88 -20.38
N GLY A 271 -20.60 63.36 -21.61
CA GLY A 271 -20.08 64.71 -21.88
C GLY A 271 -18.55 64.79 -21.86
N GLY A 272 -17.87 63.91 -22.59
CA GLY A 272 -16.41 63.83 -22.70
C GLY A 272 -15.75 62.97 -21.62
N ARG A 273 -16.55 62.25 -20.82
CA ARG A 273 -16.09 61.33 -19.78
C ARG A 273 -17.02 60.11 -19.77
N TYR A 274 -16.50 58.96 -19.38
CA TYR A 274 -17.22 57.70 -19.52
C TYR A 274 -17.76 57.17 -18.18
N LEU A 275 -18.98 56.64 -18.23
CA LEU A 275 -19.54 55.87 -17.13
C LEU A 275 -18.69 54.63 -16.91
N GLY A 276 -18.15 54.47 -15.70
CA GLY A 276 -17.43 53.27 -15.33
C GLY A 276 -17.61 52.88 -13.88
N LEU A 277 -17.33 51.61 -13.57
CA LEU A 277 -17.33 51.12 -12.20
C LEU A 277 -16.21 51.79 -11.41
N SER A 278 -16.47 52.15 -10.16
CA SER A 278 -15.42 52.54 -9.23
C SER A 278 -14.97 51.33 -8.44
N GLY A 279 -13.66 51.10 -8.40
CA GLY A 279 -13.07 49.92 -7.77
C GLY A 279 -13.57 49.74 -6.33
N GLY A 280 -14.38 48.70 -6.14
CA GLY A 280 -14.74 48.10 -4.87
C GLY A 280 -14.65 46.59 -5.09
N SER A 281 -13.75 45.94 -4.37
CA SER A 281 -13.43 44.50 -4.49
C SER A 281 -14.50 43.59 -3.89
N ASN A 282 -15.62 44.14 -3.43
CA ASN A 282 -16.71 43.36 -2.86
C ASN A 282 -17.71 43.10 -3.97
N TYR A 283 -17.71 41.87 -4.47
CA TYR A 283 -18.42 41.37 -5.66
C TYR A 283 -19.94 41.58 -5.69
N ASP A 284 -20.53 42.22 -4.68
CA ASP A 284 -21.98 42.36 -4.53
C ASP A 284 -22.50 43.71 -5.03
N ALA A 285 -21.72 44.80 -4.92
CA ALA A 285 -22.14 46.12 -5.40
C ALA A 285 -20.94 47.04 -5.68
N ALA A 286 -21.01 47.79 -6.79
CA ALA A 286 -20.05 48.82 -7.15
C ALA A 286 -20.73 50.18 -7.36
N ASN A 287 -20.08 51.24 -6.88
CA ASN A 287 -20.50 52.60 -7.18
C ASN A 287 -20.08 52.98 -8.60
N LEU A 288 -20.90 53.79 -9.28
CA LEU A 288 -20.57 54.33 -10.59
C LEU A 288 -19.82 55.65 -10.47
N LYS A 289 -18.86 55.87 -11.37
CA LYS A 289 -18.10 57.12 -11.47
C LYS A 289 -18.00 57.57 -12.92
N ASN A 290 -17.90 58.88 -13.09
CA ASN A 290 -17.56 59.47 -14.38
C ASN A 290 -16.04 59.55 -14.51
N ARG A 291 -15.46 58.75 -15.41
CA ARG A 291 -14.00 58.58 -15.54
C ARG A 291 -13.47 59.19 -16.84
N GLN A 292 -12.22 59.64 -16.82
CA GLN A 292 -11.54 60.04 -18.07
C GLN A 292 -11.29 58.81 -18.95
N VAL A 293 -11.25 59.04 -20.26
CA VAL A 293 -10.94 58.04 -21.28
C VAL A 293 -9.66 57.30 -20.93
N GLY A 294 -9.68 55.96 -21.01
CA GLY A 294 -8.48 55.14 -20.84
C GLY A 294 -7.99 54.92 -19.40
N SER A 295 -8.62 55.53 -18.39
CA SER A 295 -8.20 55.38 -16.98
C SER A 295 -8.36 53.95 -16.41
N ASP A 296 -9.30 53.16 -16.94
CA ASP A 296 -9.50 51.72 -16.71
C ASP A 296 -10.48 51.22 -17.76
N GLY A 297 -9.98 50.90 -18.96
CA GLY A 297 -10.83 50.63 -20.13
C GLY A 297 -11.94 49.62 -19.85
N ARG A 298 -11.61 48.51 -19.17
CA ARG A 298 -12.58 47.44 -18.87
C ARG A 298 -13.66 47.83 -17.86
N ALA A 299 -13.38 48.77 -16.95
CA ALA A 299 -14.40 49.30 -16.05
C ALA A 299 -15.39 50.24 -16.75
N GLN A 300 -15.05 50.75 -17.94
CA GLN A 300 -15.86 51.64 -18.77
C GLN A 300 -16.60 50.91 -19.90
N GLU A 301 -16.33 49.61 -20.05
CA GLU A 301 -16.91 48.76 -21.08
C GLU A 301 -18.19 48.07 -20.59
N TRP A 302 -19.25 48.19 -21.38
CA TRP A 302 -20.59 47.71 -21.08
C TRP A 302 -21.16 46.92 -22.25
N TYR A 303 -21.72 45.75 -21.98
CA TYR A 303 -22.61 45.04 -22.89
C TYR A 303 -24.05 45.47 -22.66
N ILE A 304 -24.77 45.67 -23.75
CA ILE A 304 -26.17 46.08 -23.73
C ILE A 304 -27.00 44.96 -24.37
N GLY A 305 -27.58 44.14 -23.51
CA GLY A 305 -28.36 42.96 -23.89
C GLY A 305 -29.86 43.23 -23.89
N ARG A 306 -30.57 42.70 -24.88
CA ARG A 306 -32.03 42.70 -24.91
C ARG A 306 -32.57 41.58 -24.02
N LEU A 307 -33.54 41.91 -23.18
CA LEU A 307 -34.37 40.99 -22.40
C LEU A 307 -35.80 41.02 -22.95
N GLU A 308 -36.62 40.05 -22.57
CA GLU A 308 -38.05 40.02 -22.96
C GLU A 308 -38.78 41.31 -22.55
N LYS A 309 -38.43 41.87 -21.38
CA LYS A 309 -39.11 43.02 -20.75
C LYS A 309 -38.38 44.36 -20.91
N GLY A 310 -37.25 44.43 -21.62
CA GLY A 310 -36.45 45.64 -21.76
C GLY A 310 -34.99 45.38 -22.11
N TRP A 311 -34.08 46.22 -21.62
CA TRP A 311 -32.65 46.12 -21.85
C TRP A 311 -31.88 46.01 -20.53
N MET A 312 -30.82 45.21 -20.53
CA MET A 312 -29.88 45.13 -19.41
C MET A 312 -28.54 45.67 -19.88
N ILE A 313 -27.94 46.52 -19.05
CA ILE A 313 -26.63 47.11 -19.30
C ILE A 313 -25.69 46.52 -18.27
N HIS A 314 -24.74 45.69 -18.68
CA HIS A 314 -23.82 45.02 -17.75
C HIS A 314 -22.37 45.21 -18.13
N ASN A 315 -21.51 45.34 -17.12
CA ASN A 315 -20.10 45.56 -17.33
C ASN A 315 -19.44 44.27 -17.85
N VAL A 316 -18.47 44.43 -18.76
CA VAL A 316 -17.76 43.32 -19.42
C VAL A 316 -17.00 42.44 -18.43
N ARG A 317 -16.39 43.04 -17.41
CA ARG A 317 -15.41 42.36 -16.55
C ARG A 317 -16.00 41.83 -15.26
N TYR A 318 -16.93 42.56 -14.66
CA TYR A 318 -17.28 42.35 -13.25
C TYR A 318 -18.59 41.59 -13.01
N ASP A 319 -19.19 40.97 -14.04
CA ASP A 319 -20.52 40.29 -13.96
C ASP A 319 -21.57 41.11 -13.18
N MET A 320 -21.51 42.43 -13.36
CA MET A 320 -22.36 43.40 -12.69
C MET A 320 -23.23 44.12 -13.72
N ALA A 321 -24.52 44.27 -13.43
CA ALA A 321 -25.44 45.07 -14.22
C ALA A 321 -25.70 46.42 -13.56
N LEU A 322 -25.98 47.45 -14.36
CA LEU A 322 -26.55 48.69 -13.86
C LEU A 322 -27.83 48.38 -13.10
N ASP A 323 -27.96 48.96 -11.92
CA ASP A 323 -29.06 48.68 -11.00
C ASP A 323 -29.45 49.98 -10.30
N MET A 324 -30.76 50.22 -10.24
CA MET A 324 -31.33 51.28 -9.44
C MET A 324 -31.45 50.81 -7.99
N ALA A 325 -30.46 51.19 -7.17
CA ALA A 325 -30.35 50.78 -5.77
C ALA A 325 -31.64 51.05 -4.97
N ASP A 326 -31.97 50.08 -4.12
CA ASP A 326 -33.06 50.03 -3.14
C ASP A 326 -34.49 49.97 -3.70
N GLY A 327 -35.12 48.80 -3.54
CA GLY A 327 -36.55 48.62 -3.72
C GLY A 327 -37.35 49.65 -2.93
N TRP A 328 -38.04 50.54 -3.66
CA TRP A 328 -39.20 51.38 -3.34
C TRP A 328 -39.33 52.16 -2.00
N ALA A 329 -38.65 51.82 -0.90
CA ALA A 329 -39.06 52.29 0.42
C ALA A 329 -38.59 53.71 0.80
N ASN A 330 -37.52 54.26 0.21
CA ASN A 330 -37.07 55.62 0.51
C ASN A 330 -36.47 56.30 -0.74
N TYR A 331 -37.12 57.34 -1.25
CA TYR A 331 -36.78 58.03 -2.51
C TYR A 331 -35.74 59.16 -2.37
N ASN A 332 -35.22 59.43 -1.16
CA ASN A 332 -34.35 60.58 -0.88
C ASN A 332 -32.87 60.34 -1.22
N GLY A 333 -32.56 60.02 -2.48
CA GLY A 333 -31.19 59.98 -3.00
C GLY A 333 -30.73 58.66 -3.62
N LYS A 334 -31.58 58.00 -4.40
CA LYS A 334 -31.20 56.76 -5.09
C LYS A 334 -30.14 57.05 -6.15
N ALA A 335 -28.95 56.53 -5.93
CA ALA A 335 -27.86 56.57 -6.91
C ALA A 335 -27.95 55.32 -7.80
N LEU A 336 -27.78 55.50 -9.11
CA LEU A 336 -27.50 54.41 -10.03
C LEU A 336 -26.21 53.70 -9.55
N ARG A 337 -26.29 52.39 -9.34
CA ARG A 337 -25.17 51.53 -8.92
C ARG A 337 -24.97 50.42 -9.95
N ALA A 338 -23.97 49.59 -9.73
CA ALA A 338 -23.89 48.29 -10.38
C ALA A 338 -23.96 47.20 -9.32
N PHE A 339 -24.78 46.18 -9.55
CA PHE A 339 -24.94 45.02 -8.67
C PHE A 339 -24.70 43.74 -9.46
N LYS A 340 -24.49 42.62 -8.76
CA LYS A 340 -24.40 41.30 -9.40
C LYS A 340 -25.58 41.12 -10.37
N ARG A 341 -25.26 40.68 -11.58
CA ARG A 341 -26.23 40.52 -12.66
C ARG A 341 -27.33 39.54 -12.27
N ASP A 342 -28.57 39.99 -12.35
CA ASP A 342 -29.78 39.22 -12.12
C ASP A 342 -30.84 39.63 -13.16
N ALA A 343 -31.05 38.78 -14.17
CA ALA A 343 -32.02 39.02 -15.24
C ALA A 343 -33.48 39.03 -14.75
N SER A 344 -33.74 38.54 -13.55
CA SER A 344 -35.06 38.60 -12.91
C SER A 344 -35.30 39.91 -12.14
N SER A 345 -34.23 40.67 -11.84
CA SER A 345 -34.32 41.92 -11.10
C SER A 345 -34.94 43.02 -11.96
N PRO A 346 -36.12 43.55 -11.59
CA PRO A 346 -36.73 44.66 -12.33
C PRO A 346 -35.93 45.96 -12.18
N CYS A 347 -35.01 46.05 -11.22
CA CYS A 347 -34.13 47.21 -11.03
C CYS A 347 -32.96 47.26 -12.03
N GLN A 348 -32.75 46.18 -12.78
CA GLN A 348 -31.70 46.06 -13.81
C GLN A 348 -32.26 46.09 -15.24
N VAL A 349 -33.55 46.42 -15.40
CA VAL A 349 -34.24 46.46 -16.69
C VAL A 349 -34.56 47.89 -17.10
N PHE A 350 -33.89 48.35 -18.16
CA PHE A 350 -33.97 49.70 -18.70
C PHE A 350 -34.71 49.75 -20.03
N LEU A 351 -35.46 50.82 -20.23
CA LEU A 351 -35.85 51.31 -21.55
C LEU A 351 -34.69 52.13 -22.12
N ILE A 352 -34.28 51.82 -23.34
CA ILE A 352 -33.30 52.63 -24.07
C ILE A 352 -34.02 53.31 -25.22
N ILE A 353 -34.03 54.64 -25.21
CA ILE A 353 -34.57 55.46 -26.29
C ILE A 353 -33.37 56.03 -27.06
N ILE A 354 -33.30 55.75 -28.36
CA ILE A 354 -32.22 56.20 -29.25
C ILE A 354 -32.79 57.30 -30.12
N ARG A 355 -32.12 58.45 -30.19
CA ARG A 355 -32.54 59.62 -30.97
C ARG A 355 -31.60 59.93 -32.12
#